data_AF-A0A533U377-F1
#
_entry.id   AF-A0A533U377-F1
#
_cell.length_a   1.000
_cell.length_b   1.000
_cell.length_c   1.000
_cell.angle_alpha   90.00
_cell.angle_beta   90.00
_cell.angle_gamma   90.00
#
_symmetry.space_group_name_H-M   'P 1'
#
loop_
_entity.id
_entity.type
_entity.pdbx_description
1 polymer ?
#
loop_
_entity_poly.entity_id
_entity_poly.type
_entity_poly.pdbx_seq_one_letter_code
_entity_poly.pdbx_strand_id
1 'polypeptide(L)'
;MHKSSILRMQWFVDNYASKINKREVKVLDVGSYDVNGSYKHLFNEQKYTYTGLDMEDGPNVDIVLRNPYDWEAIDADSFDVVISGQAFEHIEFFWKIMEEMTRVLKKDGLLCIIAPNGFGEHRYPVDCYRFFTDGMLALARYVTLEPVHVHTNCAPNLNLADWYSESCADSILIARKTYNGEPRHPDFKTYRCIPEDQETLRDGLLTYSGKNNIQRFLRKIQEKMALACLL
;
A
#
# COMPACT_ATOMS: atom_id res chain seq x y z
N MET A 1 -11.73 -5.52 -8.79
CA MET A 1 -10.30 -5.36 -8.48
C MET A 1 -9.52 -4.98 -9.73
N HIS A 2 -8.63 -3.97 -9.66
CA HIS A 2 -7.76 -3.61 -10.79
C HIS A 2 -6.62 -4.62 -10.96
N LYS A 3 -6.27 -4.94 -12.22
CA LYS A 3 -5.15 -5.85 -12.51
C LYS A 3 -3.81 -5.31 -11.97
N SER A 4 -3.60 -4.01 -12.08
CA SER A 4 -2.47 -3.27 -11.51
C SER A 4 -2.37 -3.41 -9.98
N SER A 5 -3.51 -3.51 -9.29
CA SER A 5 -3.60 -3.71 -7.85
C SER A 5 -3.25 -5.15 -7.46
N ILE A 6 -3.76 -6.16 -8.18
CA ILE A 6 -3.38 -7.57 -8.00
C ILE A 6 -1.86 -7.75 -8.17
N LEU A 7 -1.28 -7.17 -9.21
CA LEU A 7 0.15 -7.30 -9.49
C LEU A 7 1.02 -6.69 -8.38
N ARG A 8 0.60 -5.54 -7.83
CA ARG A 8 1.27 -4.90 -6.70
C ARG A 8 1.14 -5.71 -5.40
N MET A 9 -0.03 -6.29 -5.14
CA MET A 9 -0.22 -7.15 -3.97
C MET A 9 0.59 -8.44 -4.09
N GLN A 10 0.62 -9.09 -5.27
CA GLN A 10 1.47 -10.25 -5.50
C GLN A 10 2.95 -9.90 -5.26
N TRP A 11 3.40 -8.75 -5.76
CA TRP A 11 4.76 -8.28 -5.52
C TRP A 11 5.06 -8.05 -4.04
N PHE A 12 4.12 -7.48 -3.27
CA PHE A 12 4.23 -7.38 -1.81
C PHE A 12 4.36 -8.77 -1.16
N VAL A 13 3.51 -9.72 -1.54
CA VAL A 13 3.57 -11.09 -1.01
C VAL A 13 4.93 -11.71 -1.30
N ASP A 14 5.39 -11.65 -2.55
CA ASP A 14 6.64 -12.28 -2.99
C ASP A 14 7.87 -11.66 -2.33
N ASN A 15 7.88 -10.35 -2.12
CA ASN A 15 9.07 -9.61 -1.69
C ASN A 15 9.10 -9.27 -0.19
N TYR A 16 7.97 -9.36 0.52
CA TYR A 16 7.88 -8.99 1.93
C TYR A 16 7.18 -10.06 2.77
N ALA A 17 5.91 -10.36 2.49
CA ALA A 17 5.14 -11.28 3.33
C ALA A 17 5.74 -12.69 3.35
N SER A 18 6.24 -13.17 2.21
CA SER A 18 6.89 -14.48 2.06
C SER A 18 8.12 -14.63 2.97
N LYS A 19 8.82 -13.52 3.28
CA LYS A 19 10.04 -13.46 4.09
C LYS A 19 9.77 -13.49 5.60
N ILE A 20 8.50 -13.45 6.03
CA ILE A 20 8.15 -13.60 7.44
C ILE A 20 8.45 -15.04 7.88
N ASN A 21 9.44 -15.20 8.75
CA ASN A 21 9.84 -16.50 9.28
C ASN A 21 9.02 -16.88 10.53
N LYS A 22 7.75 -17.21 10.32
CA LYS A 22 6.82 -17.72 11.34
C LYS A 22 6.08 -18.95 10.81
N ARG A 23 5.73 -19.87 11.72
CA ARG A 23 4.92 -21.05 11.39
C ARG A 23 3.50 -20.68 10.96
N GLU A 24 2.94 -19.66 11.60
CA GLU A 24 1.63 -19.10 11.32
C GLU A 24 1.77 -17.58 11.18
N VAL A 25 1.19 -17.03 10.13
CA VAL A 25 1.17 -15.60 9.80
C VAL A 25 -0.30 -15.20 9.66
N LYS A 26 -0.78 -14.36 10.58
CA LYS A 26 -2.16 -13.85 10.53
C LYS A 26 -2.23 -12.63 9.62
N VAL A 27 -3.10 -12.69 8.62
CA VAL A 27 -3.33 -11.64 7.63
C VAL A 27 -4.74 -11.09 7.81
N LEU A 28 -4.86 -9.78 8.00
CA LEU A 28 -6.14 -9.07 7.97
C LEU A 28 -6.27 -8.31 6.65
N ASP A 29 -7.35 -8.52 5.92
CA ASP A 29 -7.71 -7.78 4.70
C ASP A 29 -8.85 -6.81 5.00
N VAL A 30 -8.58 -5.50 4.85
CA VAL A 30 -9.49 -4.41 5.25
C VAL A 30 -10.18 -3.85 4.02
N GLY A 31 -11.52 -3.92 4.01
CA GLY A 31 -12.33 -3.69 2.81
C GLY A 31 -12.34 -4.94 1.91
N SER A 32 -12.56 -6.12 2.52
CA SER A 32 -12.29 -7.40 1.87
C SER A 32 -13.40 -7.91 0.96
N TYR A 33 -14.56 -7.25 0.90
CA TYR A 33 -15.71 -7.74 0.14
C TYR A 33 -15.33 -8.00 -1.33
N ASP A 34 -15.53 -9.24 -1.79
CA ASP A 34 -15.18 -9.64 -3.14
C ASP A 34 -16.30 -9.26 -4.13
N VAL A 35 -16.17 -8.05 -4.70
CA VAL A 35 -17.06 -7.58 -5.78
C VAL A 35 -16.61 -8.10 -7.15
N ASN A 36 -15.30 -8.07 -7.42
CA ASN A 36 -14.69 -8.31 -8.74
C ASN A 36 -13.25 -8.86 -8.60
N GLY A 37 -13.05 -9.79 -7.66
CA GLY A 37 -11.77 -10.38 -7.27
C GLY A 37 -11.29 -9.90 -5.90
N SER A 38 -10.57 -10.77 -5.20
CA SER A 38 -9.96 -10.58 -3.88
C SER A 38 -8.48 -10.97 -3.86
N TYR A 39 -7.72 -10.53 -2.85
CA TYR A 39 -6.30 -10.91 -2.70
C TYR A 39 -6.08 -12.27 -2.05
N LYS A 40 -7.13 -12.93 -1.52
CA LYS A 40 -7.03 -14.18 -0.76
C LYS A 40 -6.23 -15.26 -1.48
N HIS A 41 -6.37 -15.38 -2.79
CA HIS A 41 -5.66 -16.37 -3.61
C HIS A 41 -4.13 -16.14 -3.69
N LEU A 42 -3.65 -14.94 -3.39
CA LEU A 42 -2.21 -14.61 -3.36
C LEU A 42 -1.54 -15.13 -2.08
N PHE A 43 -2.31 -15.32 -1.00
CA PHE A 43 -1.85 -15.83 0.29
C PHE A 43 -2.12 -17.35 0.41
N ASN A 44 -1.65 -18.12 -0.57
CA ASN A 44 -1.95 -19.55 -0.70
C ASN A 44 -0.97 -20.49 0.03
N GLU A 45 0.15 -19.99 0.55
CA GLU A 45 1.06 -20.79 1.40
C GLU A 45 0.35 -21.21 2.70
N GLN A 46 0.61 -22.44 3.16
CA GLN A 46 -0.03 -23.01 4.36
C GLN A 46 0.20 -22.20 5.65
N LYS A 47 1.22 -21.33 5.69
CA LYS A 47 1.50 -20.49 6.85
C LYS A 47 0.50 -19.35 7.04
N TYR A 48 -0.23 -18.94 5.99
CA TYR A 48 -1.12 -17.79 6.08
C TYR A 48 -2.49 -18.18 6.61
N THR A 49 -2.93 -17.47 7.64
CA THR A 49 -4.33 -17.45 8.07
C THR A 49 -4.92 -16.11 7.64
N TYR A 50 -5.77 -16.14 6.62
CA TYR A 50 -6.35 -14.94 6.00
C TYR A 50 -7.75 -14.65 6.57
N THR A 51 -7.96 -13.44 7.06
CA THR A 51 -9.21 -12.96 7.63
C THR A 51 -9.66 -11.71 6.89
N GLY A 52 -10.85 -11.75 6.28
CA GLY A 52 -11.48 -10.61 5.65
C GLY A 52 -12.30 -9.76 6.63
N LEU A 53 -12.16 -8.45 6.53
CA LEU A 53 -12.87 -7.44 7.32
C LEU A 53 -13.59 -6.48 6.40
N ASP A 54 -14.89 -6.32 6.60
CA ASP A 54 -15.71 -5.36 5.84
C ASP A 54 -16.87 -4.83 6.69
N MET A 55 -17.54 -3.78 6.24
CA MET A 55 -18.79 -3.28 6.84
C MET A 55 -20.03 -4.01 6.31
N GLU A 56 -19.91 -4.66 5.15
CA GLU A 56 -20.96 -5.48 4.56
C GLU A 56 -20.63 -6.97 4.67
N ASP A 57 -21.61 -7.79 5.05
CA ASP A 57 -21.47 -9.25 5.01
C ASP A 57 -21.51 -9.76 3.58
N GLY A 58 -20.64 -10.71 3.22
CA GLY A 58 -20.62 -11.26 1.88
C GLY A 58 -19.36 -12.04 1.51
N PRO A 59 -19.13 -12.23 0.20
CA PRO A 59 -17.96 -12.96 -0.31
C PRO A 59 -16.65 -12.40 0.23
N ASN A 60 -15.77 -13.29 0.73
CA ASN A 60 -14.45 -12.95 1.29
C ASN A 60 -14.50 -12.08 2.57
N VAL A 61 -15.60 -12.08 3.31
CA VAL A 61 -15.72 -11.39 4.61
C VAL A 61 -15.85 -12.42 5.73
N ASP A 62 -15.00 -12.32 6.75
CA ASP A 62 -15.01 -13.18 7.95
C ASP A 62 -15.47 -12.39 9.19
N ILE A 63 -15.19 -11.08 9.23
CA ILE A 63 -15.59 -10.15 10.30
C ILE A 63 -16.39 -9.00 9.67
N VAL A 64 -17.61 -8.81 10.15
CA VAL A 64 -18.50 -7.72 9.72
C VAL A 64 -18.53 -6.63 10.79
N LEU A 65 -18.08 -5.43 10.43
CA LEU A 65 -18.06 -4.26 11.31
C LEU A 65 -19.44 -3.61 11.36
N ARG A 66 -19.93 -3.31 12.58
CA ARG A 66 -21.14 -2.48 12.76
C ARG A 66 -20.88 -1.00 12.51
N ASN A 67 -19.67 -0.56 12.81
CA ASN A 67 -19.18 0.79 12.58
C ASN A 67 -17.77 0.66 11.98
N PRO A 68 -17.52 1.23 10.79
CA PRO A 68 -16.23 1.06 10.12
C PRO A 68 -15.05 1.61 10.94
N TYR A 69 -15.29 2.56 11.85
CA TYR A 69 -14.24 3.23 12.64
C TYR A 69 -14.07 2.69 14.06
N ASP A 70 -14.74 1.59 14.41
CA ASP A 70 -14.72 0.97 15.73
C ASP A 70 -14.45 -0.52 15.59
N TRP A 71 -13.21 -0.94 15.86
CA TRP A 71 -12.82 -2.34 15.84
C TRP A 71 -12.54 -2.87 17.25
N GLU A 72 -13.26 -2.40 18.28
CA GLU A 72 -13.10 -2.87 19.67
C GLU A 72 -13.21 -4.40 19.82
N ALA A 73 -13.94 -5.06 18.92
CA ALA A 73 -14.05 -6.52 18.89
C ALA A 73 -12.78 -7.25 18.38
N ILE A 74 -11.79 -6.50 17.89
CA ILE A 74 -10.52 -7.01 17.38
C ILE A 74 -9.40 -6.59 18.33
N ASP A 75 -8.73 -7.59 18.91
CA ASP A 75 -7.62 -7.37 19.83
C ASP A 75 -6.48 -6.57 19.18
N ALA A 76 -5.86 -5.69 19.97
CA ALA A 76 -4.63 -5.00 19.55
C ALA A 76 -3.47 -5.99 19.35
N ASP A 77 -2.51 -5.65 18.49
CA ASP A 77 -1.32 -6.46 18.19
C ASP A 77 -1.65 -7.95 17.86
N SER A 78 -2.71 -8.19 17.09
CA SER A 78 -3.23 -9.53 16.79
C SER A 78 -2.83 -10.06 15.41
N PHE A 79 -2.48 -9.18 14.45
CA PHE A 79 -2.13 -9.54 13.08
C PHE A 79 -0.65 -9.32 12.75
N ASP A 80 -0.07 -10.22 11.97
CA ASP A 80 1.31 -10.13 11.48
C ASP A 80 1.40 -9.32 10.19
N VAL A 81 0.33 -9.36 9.39
CA VAL A 81 0.17 -8.59 8.16
C VAL A 81 -1.22 -7.96 8.15
N VAL A 82 -1.32 -6.68 7.82
CA VAL A 82 -2.59 -6.00 7.57
C VAL A 82 -2.53 -5.41 6.15
N ILE A 83 -3.49 -5.76 5.31
CA ILE A 83 -3.57 -5.28 3.93
C ILE A 83 -4.88 -4.52 3.68
N SER A 84 -4.87 -3.66 2.68
CA SER A 84 -6.08 -3.08 2.10
C SER A 84 -5.80 -2.75 0.64
N GLY A 85 -6.78 -2.95 -0.24
CA GLY A 85 -6.65 -2.53 -1.62
C GLY A 85 -7.94 -2.07 -2.23
N GLN A 86 -7.90 -0.91 -2.90
CA GLN A 86 -9.05 -0.31 -3.60
C GLN A 86 -10.26 -0.09 -2.67
N ALA A 87 -9.98 0.37 -1.45
CA ALA A 87 -10.98 0.71 -0.44
C ALA A 87 -10.80 2.13 0.10
N PHE A 88 -9.55 2.60 0.26
CA PHE A 88 -9.23 3.89 0.90
C PHE A 88 -9.83 5.11 0.20
N GLU A 89 -10.06 5.04 -1.11
CA GLU A 89 -10.76 6.05 -1.90
C GLU A 89 -12.23 6.18 -1.49
N HIS A 90 -12.85 5.12 -0.96
CA HIS A 90 -14.25 5.08 -0.54
C HIS A 90 -14.45 5.31 0.97
N ILE A 91 -13.36 5.54 1.72
CA ILE A 91 -13.39 5.75 3.18
C ILE A 91 -13.25 7.23 3.49
N GLU A 92 -14.32 7.87 3.98
CA GLU A 92 -14.35 9.31 4.29
C GLU A 92 -13.24 9.75 5.24
N PHE A 93 -13.00 8.98 6.32
CA PHE A 93 -11.99 9.28 7.34
C PHE A 93 -10.91 8.20 7.40
N PHE A 94 -10.22 7.96 6.28
CA PHE A 94 -9.20 6.91 6.17
C PHE A 94 -8.11 6.98 7.25
N TRP A 95 -7.86 8.15 7.85
CA TRP A 95 -6.87 8.31 8.92
C TRP A 95 -7.30 7.62 10.22
N LYS A 96 -8.62 7.50 10.47
CA LYS A 96 -9.17 6.71 11.57
C LYS A 96 -9.04 5.21 11.31
N ILE A 97 -9.20 4.79 10.06
CA ILE A 97 -8.92 3.39 9.66
C ILE A 97 -7.43 3.08 9.78
N MET A 98 -6.55 4.01 9.41
CA MET A 98 -5.11 3.86 9.58
C MET A 98 -4.71 3.65 11.05
N GLU A 99 -5.38 4.33 11.98
CA GLU A 99 -5.19 4.13 13.43
C GLU A 99 -5.59 2.71 13.84
N GLU A 100 -6.77 2.23 13.45
CA GLU A 100 -7.24 0.87 13.79
C GLU A 100 -6.36 -0.22 13.15
N MET A 101 -6.00 -0.07 11.87
CA MET A 101 -5.04 -0.95 11.18
C MET A 101 -3.71 -1.01 11.93
N THR A 102 -3.22 0.14 12.43
CA THR A 102 -1.98 0.20 13.21
C THR A 102 -2.14 -0.44 14.58
N ARG A 103 -3.28 -0.25 15.25
CA ARG A 103 -3.59 -0.82 16.56
C ARG A 103 -3.57 -2.35 16.53
N VAL A 104 -4.22 -2.95 15.53
CA VAL A 104 -4.32 -4.42 15.40
C VAL A 104 -3.05 -5.07 14.82
N LEU A 105 -2.20 -4.30 14.15
CA LEU A 105 -0.91 -4.77 13.63
C LEU A 105 0.10 -4.98 14.75
N LYS A 106 0.74 -6.15 14.81
CA LYS A 106 1.83 -6.46 15.75
C LYS A 106 3.06 -5.60 15.53
N LYS A 107 3.88 -5.45 16.57
CA LYS A 107 5.28 -5.05 16.40
C LYS A 107 6.00 -5.95 15.40
N ASP A 108 6.81 -5.34 14.55
CA ASP A 108 7.52 -5.89 13.41
C ASP A 108 6.61 -6.45 12.30
N GLY A 109 5.29 -6.27 12.43
CA GLY A 109 4.30 -6.60 11.42
C GLY A 109 4.35 -5.65 10.23
N LEU A 110 3.79 -6.11 9.11
CA LEU A 110 3.76 -5.38 7.83
C LEU A 110 2.36 -4.88 7.50
N LEU A 111 2.28 -3.62 7.10
CA LEU A 111 1.08 -3.01 6.53
C LEU A 111 1.28 -2.82 5.03
N CYS A 112 0.30 -3.18 4.20
CA CYS A 112 0.30 -2.92 2.76
C CYS A 112 -1.03 -2.27 2.33
N ILE A 113 -0.98 -1.04 1.82
CA ILE A 113 -2.15 -0.34 1.29
C ILE A 113 -1.92 -0.08 -0.19
N ILE A 114 -2.92 -0.42 -1.02
CA ILE A 114 -2.95 -0.06 -2.43
C ILE A 114 -4.22 0.75 -2.70
N ALA A 115 -4.09 1.94 -3.26
CA ALA A 115 -5.23 2.82 -3.53
C ALA A 115 -5.05 3.58 -4.84
N PRO A 116 -6.14 3.98 -5.52
CA PRO A 116 -6.05 4.64 -6.80
C PRO A 116 -5.39 6.03 -6.70
N ASN A 117 -4.51 6.32 -7.66
CA ASN A 117 -3.85 7.61 -7.84
C ASN A 117 -4.51 8.48 -8.91
N GLY A 118 -4.90 7.87 -10.02
CA GLY A 118 -5.63 8.54 -11.08
C GLY A 118 -6.75 7.62 -11.46
N PHE A 119 -7.99 8.06 -11.34
CA PHE A 119 -9.18 7.41 -11.89
C PHE A 119 -10.24 8.50 -11.98
N GLY A 120 -11.18 8.41 -12.93
CA GLY A 120 -12.37 9.26 -12.90
C GLY A 120 -13.15 9.05 -11.60
N GLU A 121 -14.01 9.98 -11.20
CA GLU A 121 -14.85 9.74 -10.02
C GLU A 121 -15.75 8.51 -10.25
N HIS A 122 -15.74 7.55 -9.32
CA HIS A 122 -16.53 6.33 -9.37
C HIS A 122 -17.09 6.00 -7.99
N ARG A 123 -18.29 6.48 -7.71
CA ARG A 123 -18.90 6.40 -6.38
C ARG A 123 -19.33 4.98 -6.01
N TYR A 124 -18.93 4.52 -4.83
CA TYR A 124 -19.41 3.26 -4.27
C TYR A 124 -19.28 3.19 -2.73
N PRO A 125 -20.16 3.86 -1.94
CA PRO A 125 -21.19 4.83 -2.32
C PRO A 125 -20.67 6.27 -2.49
N VAL A 126 -19.46 6.54 -2.00
CA VAL A 126 -18.71 7.80 -2.12
C VAL A 126 -17.39 7.54 -2.83
N ASP A 127 -16.71 8.58 -3.26
CA ASP A 127 -15.36 8.50 -3.83
C ASP A 127 -14.61 9.79 -3.45
N CYS A 128 -13.75 9.67 -2.45
CA CYS A 128 -13.28 10.78 -1.65
C CYS A 128 -11.85 11.21 -2.01
N TYR A 129 -11.00 10.26 -2.41
CA TYR A 129 -9.55 10.51 -2.44
C TYR A 129 -8.81 9.83 -3.60
N ARG A 130 -7.73 10.47 -4.01
CA ARG A 130 -6.70 9.91 -4.88
C ARG A 130 -5.35 10.05 -4.19
N PHE A 131 -4.61 8.97 -4.14
CA PHE A 131 -3.40 8.88 -3.32
C PHE A 131 -2.14 9.00 -4.17
N PHE A 132 -1.23 9.88 -3.78
CA PHE A 132 0.12 10.00 -4.35
C PHE A 132 1.15 9.46 -3.34
N THR A 133 2.40 9.27 -3.78
CA THR A 133 3.50 8.76 -2.96
C THR A 133 3.66 9.54 -1.66
N ASP A 134 3.65 10.87 -1.72
CA ASP A 134 3.78 11.70 -0.51
C ASP A 134 2.54 11.62 0.41
N GLY A 135 1.35 11.39 -0.16
CA GLY A 135 0.14 11.15 0.62
C GLY A 135 0.19 9.81 1.37
N MET A 136 0.69 8.76 0.71
CA MET A 136 0.97 7.47 1.31
C MET A 136 2.05 7.56 2.42
N LEU A 137 3.09 8.37 2.21
CA LEU A 137 4.09 8.65 3.26
C LEU A 137 3.48 9.40 4.45
N ALA A 138 2.64 10.39 4.18
CA ALA A 138 1.95 11.14 5.22
C ALA A 138 1.06 10.24 6.08
N LEU A 139 0.39 9.26 5.48
CA LEU A 139 -0.38 8.23 6.18
C LEU A 139 0.47 7.42 7.16
N ALA A 140 1.60 6.87 6.70
CA ALA A 140 2.51 6.14 7.58
C ALA A 140 3.03 7.03 8.72
N ARG A 141 3.42 8.26 8.42
CA ARG A 141 3.90 9.24 9.42
C ARG A 141 2.83 9.62 10.43
N TYR A 142 1.57 9.74 10.00
CA TYR A 142 0.43 10.08 10.87
C TYR A 142 0.27 9.11 12.05
N VAL A 143 0.60 7.84 11.84
CA VAL A 143 0.58 6.76 12.85
C VAL A 143 1.98 6.24 13.21
N THR A 144 3.04 6.99 12.89
CA THR A 144 4.44 6.64 13.20
C THR A 144 4.87 5.24 12.72
N LEU A 145 4.31 4.75 11.61
CA LEU A 145 4.82 3.56 10.93
C LEU A 145 6.07 3.91 10.11
N GLU A 146 7.01 2.98 10.03
CA GLU A 146 8.21 3.10 9.21
C GLU A 146 7.89 2.68 7.77
N PRO A 147 7.87 3.58 6.78
CA PRO A 147 7.70 3.20 5.38
C PRO A 147 8.92 2.38 4.92
N VAL A 148 8.68 1.19 4.39
CA VAL A 148 9.73 0.33 3.82
C VAL A 148 9.65 0.23 2.30
N HIS A 149 8.49 0.57 1.72
CA HIS A 149 8.31 0.76 0.29
C HIS A 149 7.16 1.72 0.04
N VAL A 150 7.30 2.61 -0.94
CA VAL A 150 6.19 3.46 -1.39
C VAL A 150 6.42 3.88 -2.83
N HIS A 151 5.38 3.84 -3.64
CA HIS A 151 5.43 4.46 -4.95
C HIS A 151 4.05 4.75 -5.52
N THR A 152 4.02 5.61 -6.53
CA THR A 152 2.89 5.84 -7.41
C THR A 152 3.27 5.43 -8.82
N ASN A 153 2.47 4.59 -9.47
CA ASN A 153 2.61 4.28 -10.89
C ASN A 153 4.03 3.82 -11.29
N CYS A 154 4.63 2.92 -10.51
CA CYS A 154 5.90 2.28 -10.85
C CYS A 154 5.71 0.80 -11.20
N ALA A 155 6.68 0.19 -11.88
CA ALA A 155 6.70 -1.24 -12.19
C ALA A 155 8.12 -1.85 -12.11
N PRO A 156 8.24 -3.18 -11.96
CA PRO A 156 9.54 -3.86 -11.96
C PRO A 156 10.34 -3.71 -13.26
N ASN A 157 9.67 -3.47 -14.39
CA ASN A 157 10.31 -3.17 -15.67
C ASN A 157 9.45 -2.24 -16.54
N LEU A 158 10.03 -1.64 -17.58
CA LEU A 158 9.34 -0.66 -18.46
C LEU A 158 8.27 -1.26 -19.39
N ASN A 159 8.31 -2.56 -19.64
CA ASN A 159 7.46 -3.23 -20.64
C ASN A 159 6.19 -3.84 -20.03
N LEU A 160 5.97 -3.71 -18.72
CA LEU A 160 4.80 -4.21 -18.03
C LEU A 160 3.63 -3.22 -18.14
N ALA A 161 2.95 -3.23 -19.29
CA ALA A 161 1.82 -2.35 -19.55
C ALA A 161 0.68 -2.49 -18.52
N ASP A 162 0.50 -3.66 -17.92
CA ASP A 162 -0.54 -3.90 -16.90
C ASP A 162 -0.24 -3.25 -15.54
N TRP A 163 1.00 -2.85 -15.29
CA TRP A 163 1.39 -2.16 -14.05
C TRP A 163 1.20 -0.65 -14.14
N TYR A 164 1.37 -0.11 -15.33
CA TYR A 164 1.34 1.31 -15.60
C TYR A 164 -0.01 1.77 -16.09
N SER A 165 -0.34 3.02 -15.81
CA SER A 165 -1.50 3.66 -16.42
C SER A 165 -1.33 5.17 -16.51
N GLU A 166 -1.80 5.76 -17.60
CA GLU A 166 -1.84 7.22 -17.77
C GLU A 166 -2.95 7.87 -16.95
N SER A 167 -4.07 7.15 -16.76
CA SER A 167 -5.31 7.70 -16.22
C SER A 167 -5.92 6.89 -15.08
N CYS A 168 -5.46 5.65 -14.89
CA CYS A 168 -6.01 4.63 -13.99
C CYS A 168 -4.90 4.01 -13.12
N ALA A 169 -3.99 4.84 -12.59
CA ALA A 169 -2.80 4.37 -11.87
C ALA A 169 -3.10 4.07 -10.40
N ASP A 170 -2.26 3.23 -9.78
CA ASP A 170 -2.32 2.93 -8.34
C ASP A 170 -1.08 3.46 -7.61
N SER A 171 -1.28 3.76 -6.34
CA SER A 171 -0.24 3.97 -5.34
C SER A 171 -0.19 2.80 -4.38
N ILE A 172 1.01 2.45 -3.92
CA ILE A 172 1.24 1.45 -2.87
C ILE A 172 2.05 2.05 -1.73
N LEU A 173 1.68 1.69 -0.50
CA LEU A 173 2.45 1.87 0.72
C LEU A 173 2.71 0.49 1.33
N ILE A 174 3.97 0.19 1.65
CA ILE A 174 4.32 -0.89 2.57
C ILE A 174 5.05 -0.25 3.75
N ALA A 175 4.59 -0.53 4.96
CA ALA A 175 5.17 0.02 6.18
C ALA A 175 5.30 -1.04 7.28
N ARG A 176 6.20 -0.79 8.24
CA ARG A 176 6.44 -1.65 9.40
C ARG A 176 6.10 -0.92 10.69
N LYS A 177 5.44 -1.62 11.62
CA LYS A 177 5.23 -1.11 12.98
C LYS A 177 6.43 -1.47 13.85
N THR A 178 7.13 -0.48 14.40
CA THR A 178 8.34 -0.70 15.22
C THR A 178 8.06 -0.74 16.73
N TYR A 179 6.79 -0.68 17.12
CA TYR A 179 6.33 -0.59 18.51
C TYR A 179 5.09 -1.46 18.77
N ASN A 180 4.77 -1.70 20.05
CA ASN A 180 3.55 -2.39 20.48
C ASN A 180 2.45 -1.39 20.85
N GLY A 181 1.19 -1.83 20.80
CA GLY A 181 0.02 -1.12 21.31
C GLY A 181 -0.52 -0.04 20.39
N GLU A 182 -1.15 0.95 21.00
CA GLU A 182 -1.90 2.01 20.32
C GLU A 182 -1.08 2.82 19.30
N PRO A 183 -1.72 3.32 18.22
CA PRO A 183 -1.07 4.19 17.25
C PRO A 183 -0.48 5.43 17.91
N ARG A 184 0.66 5.88 17.39
CA ARG A 184 1.35 7.08 17.86
C ARG A 184 1.28 8.17 16.81
N HIS A 185 1.04 9.40 17.25
CA HIS A 185 1.01 10.56 16.36
C HIS A 185 2.28 11.40 16.49
N PRO A 186 2.72 12.06 15.40
CA PRO A 186 3.76 13.06 15.49
C PRO A 186 3.26 14.25 16.31
N ASP A 187 4.19 14.98 16.94
CA ASP A 187 3.86 16.27 17.54
C ASP A 187 3.63 17.31 16.43
N PHE A 188 2.36 17.56 16.10
CA PHE A 188 1.98 18.51 15.05
C PHE A 188 2.40 19.95 15.34
N LYS A 189 2.75 20.33 16.58
CA LYS A 189 3.27 21.67 16.88
C LYS A 189 4.71 21.84 16.40
N THR A 190 5.47 20.76 16.34
CA THR A 190 6.90 20.76 15.97
C THR A 190 7.17 20.02 14.66
N TYR A 191 6.15 19.38 14.09
CA TYR A 191 6.25 18.64 12.83
C TYR A 191 6.73 19.55 11.69
N ARG A 192 7.69 19.04 10.93
CA ARG A 192 8.16 19.64 9.68
C ARG A 192 7.97 18.66 8.54
N CYS A 193 7.33 19.12 7.47
CA CYS A 193 7.25 18.35 6.23
C CYS A 193 8.62 18.34 5.55
N ILE A 194 9.37 17.27 5.78
CA ILE A 194 10.64 17.01 5.10
C ILE A 194 10.33 16.05 3.94
N PRO A 195 10.57 16.44 2.68
CA PRO A 195 10.41 15.54 1.54
C PRO A 195 11.33 14.32 1.65
N GLU A 196 10.80 13.12 1.43
CA GLU A 196 11.61 11.90 1.33
C GLU A 196 12.25 11.77 -0.05
N ASP A 197 13.40 11.10 -0.10
CA ASP A 197 13.93 10.59 -1.36
C ASP A 197 13.13 9.34 -1.79
N GLN A 198 12.09 9.57 -2.58
CA GLN A 198 11.22 8.50 -3.10
C GLN A 198 11.97 7.46 -3.96
N GLU A 199 13.17 7.76 -4.49
CA GLU A 199 13.94 6.77 -5.25
C GLU A 199 14.45 5.64 -4.35
N THR A 200 14.73 5.94 -3.08
CA THR A 200 15.21 4.96 -2.11
C THR A 200 14.11 4.01 -1.63
N LEU A 201 12.85 4.43 -1.70
CA LEU A 201 11.69 3.70 -1.19
C LEU A 201 10.92 2.91 -2.26
N ARG A 202 11.37 2.90 -3.52
CA ARG A 202 10.70 2.16 -4.59
C ARG A 202 11.36 0.81 -4.93
N ASP A 203 12.36 0.37 -4.17
CA ASP A 203 13.10 -0.89 -4.39
C ASP A 203 13.52 -1.14 -5.85
N GLY A 204 13.99 -0.07 -6.50
CA GLY A 204 14.43 -0.13 -7.90
C GLY A 204 13.32 -0.21 -8.94
N LEU A 205 12.03 -0.20 -8.54
CA LEU A 205 10.92 -0.10 -9.49
C LEU A 205 11.02 1.20 -10.28
N LEU A 206 10.70 1.10 -11.56
CA LEU A 206 10.83 2.19 -12.52
C LEU A 206 9.53 2.98 -12.54
N THR A 207 9.63 4.31 -12.48
CA THR A 207 8.47 5.20 -12.56
C THR A 207 7.87 5.18 -13.95
N TYR A 208 6.54 5.32 -14.03
CA TYR A 208 5.87 5.56 -15.29
C TYR A 208 6.49 6.78 -15.97
N SER A 209 7.11 6.49 -17.10
CA SER A 209 7.69 7.49 -17.96
C SER A 209 6.77 7.42 -19.17
N GLY A 210 5.80 8.34 -19.29
CA GLY A 210 4.99 8.44 -20.50
C GLY A 210 5.88 8.41 -21.75
N LYS A 211 5.30 8.15 -22.94
CA LYS A 211 5.99 7.84 -24.22
C LYS A 211 7.21 8.73 -24.62
N ASN A 212 7.51 9.82 -23.92
CA ASN A 212 8.59 10.77 -24.19
C ASN A 212 9.88 10.61 -23.36
N ASN A 213 9.96 9.70 -22.37
CA ASN A 213 11.12 9.67 -21.45
C ASN A 213 12.23 8.67 -21.78
N ILE A 214 12.02 7.70 -22.68
CA ILE A 214 13.11 6.83 -23.18
C ILE A 214 14.21 7.69 -23.82
N GLN A 215 13.84 8.72 -24.58
CA GLN A 215 14.78 9.68 -25.14
C GLN A 215 15.52 10.49 -24.06
N ARG A 216 14.85 10.82 -22.96
CA ARG A 216 15.43 11.61 -21.86
C ARG A 216 16.39 10.78 -21.00
N PHE A 217 16.08 9.49 -20.79
CA PHE A 217 16.94 8.52 -20.12
C PHE A 217 18.18 8.18 -20.98
N LEU A 218 17.98 7.91 -22.28
CA LEU A 218 19.08 7.72 -23.23
C LEU A 218 19.98 8.95 -23.30
N ARG A 219 19.40 10.16 -23.27
CA ARG A 219 20.16 11.41 -23.23
C ARG A 219 20.99 11.56 -21.95
N LYS A 220 20.44 11.22 -20.78
CA LYS A 220 21.21 11.20 -19.51
C LYS A 220 22.35 10.18 -19.52
N ILE A 221 22.15 9.02 -20.13
CA ILE A 221 23.22 8.01 -20.30
C ILE A 221 24.30 8.54 -21.25
N GLN A 222 23.92 9.13 -22.38
CA GLN A 222 24.85 9.74 -23.33
C GLN A 222 25.65 10.89 -22.70
N GLU A 223 25.01 11.75 -21.91
CA GLU A 223 25.68 12.85 -21.19
C GLU A 223 26.67 12.33 -20.13
N LYS A 224 26.32 11.26 -19.39
CA LYS A 224 27.25 10.60 -18.46
C LYS A 224 28.43 9.92 -19.17
N MET A 225 28.20 9.27 -20.30
CA MET A 225 29.26 8.66 -21.10
C MET A 225 30.18 9.72 -21.72
N ALA A 226 29.64 10.85 -22.19
CA ALA A 226 30.42 11.95 -22.73
C ALA A 226 31.32 12.60 -21.67
N LEU A 227 30.85 12.74 -20.42
CA LEU A 227 31.69 13.23 -19.31
C LEU A 227 32.81 12.25 -18.94
N ALA A 228 32.56 10.94 -19.04
CA ALA A 228 33.55 9.91 -18.74
C ALA A 228 34.64 9.78 -19.82
N CYS A 229 34.40 10.28 -21.05
CA CYS A 229 35.40 10.32 -22.13
C CYS A 229 36.26 11.60 -22.13
N LEU A 230 36.01 12.55 -21.22
CA LEU A 230 36.73 13.82 -21.10
C LEU A 230 37.68 13.88 -19.88
N LEU A 231 37.86 12.76 -19.17
CA LEU A 231 38.86 12.51 -18.12
C LEU A 231 39.83 11.44 -18.60
#